data_AF-A0A485BL41-F1
#
_entry.id   AF-A0A485BL41-F1
#
_cell.length_a   1.000
_cell.length_b   1.000
_cell.length_c   1.000
_cell.angle_alpha   90.00
_cell.angle_beta   90.00
_cell.angle_gamma   90.00
#
_symmetry.space_group_name_H-M   'P 1'
#
loop_
_entity.id
_entity.type
_entity.pdbx_description
1 polymer ?
#
loop_
_entity_poly.entity_id
_entity_poly.type
_entity_poly.pdbx_seq_one_letter_code
_entity_poly.pdbx_strand_id
1 'polypeptide(L)'
;MADKHLDTALVNAGRSKKYTQGSVNSVIQRASSLVFETVEAKKHATRNRAKGELFYGRRGTLTHFSLQEAMCELEGGAGCALFPCGARSRCQIPFWPSLNRATMS
;
A
#
# COMPACT_ATOMS: atom_id res chain seq x y z
N MET A 1 12.46 10.84 27.39
CA MET A 1 11.50 9.71 27.37
C MET A 1 10.65 9.71 26.08
N ALA A 2 11.26 9.82 24.90
CA ALA A 2 10.55 9.74 23.61
C ALA A 2 10.71 8.37 22.92
N ASP A 3 11.71 7.59 23.35
CA ASP A 3 12.15 6.36 22.68
C ASP A 3 11.18 5.18 22.86
N LYS A 4 10.61 5.02 24.08
CA LYS A 4 9.66 3.93 24.40
C LYS A 4 8.40 3.94 23.51
N HIS A 5 8.01 5.11 23.00
CA HIS A 5 6.84 5.24 22.14
C HIS A 5 7.15 4.84 20.69
N LEU A 6 8.38 5.10 20.22
CA LEU A 6 8.82 4.72 18.87
C LEU A 6 8.97 3.20 18.74
N ASP A 7 9.56 2.53 19.73
CA ASP A 7 9.66 1.07 19.75
C ASP A 7 8.28 0.41 19.68
N THR A 8 7.32 0.98 20.41
CA THR A 8 5.93 0.50 20.42
C THR A 8 5.24 0.74 19.08
N ALA A 9 5.48 1.90 18.45
CA ALA A 9 4.96 2.22 17.13
C ALA A 9 5.54 1.26 16.07
N LEU A 10 6.85 1.04 16.06
CA LEU A 10 7.51 0.12 15.12
C LEU A 10 6.98 -1.31 15.22
N VAL A 11 6.69 -1.79 16.43
CA VAL A 11 6.18 -3.16 16.65
C VAL A 11 4.71 -3.30 16.21
N ASN A 12 3.90 -2.26 16.32
CA ASN A 12 2.44 -2.34 16.11
C ASN A 12 1.95 -1.73 14.78
N ALA A 13 2.75 -0.88 14.14
CA ALA A 13 2.39 -0.19 12.91
C ALA A 13 1.96 -1.18 11.82
N GLY A 14 0.82 -0.89 11.19
CA GLY A 14 0.25 -1.72 10.11
C GLY A 14 -0.24 -3.12 10.51
N ARG A 15 -0.27 -3.47 11.81
CA ARG A 15 -0.78 -4.77 12.32
C ARG A 15 -2.26 -4.74 12.69
N SER A 16 -3.04 -4.01 11.89
CA SER A 16 -4.50 -3.96 12.01
C SER A 16 -5.13 -5.36 11.88
N LYS A 17 -6.16 -5.65 12.68
CA LYS A 17 -6.84 -6.97 12.75
C LYS A 17 -7.32 -7.49 11.38
N LYS A 18 -7.65 -6.58 10.46
CA LYS A 18 -8.02 -6.86 9.06
C LYS A 18 -6.92 -7.58 8.27
N TYR A 19 -5.65 -7.29 8.56
CA TYR A 19 -4.51 -7.85 7.84
C TYR A 19 -3.89 -9.05 8.56
N THR A 20 -4.01 -9.11 9.87
CA THR A 20 -3.39 -10.18 10.66
C THR A 20 -4.26 -11.43 10.75
N GLN A 21 -5.59 -11.31 10.61
CA GLN A 21 -6.53 -12.45 10.56
C GLN A 21 -6.33 -13.47 11.70
N GLY A 22 -6.00 -12.99 12.91
CA GLY A 22 -5.76 -13.84 14.08
C GLY A 22 -4.30 -14.27 14.28
N SER A 23 -3.42 -14.02 13.32
CA SER A 23 -1.97 -14.20 13.48
C SER A 23 -1.29 -12.95 14.07
N VAL A 24 -0.04 -13.08 14.51
CA VAL A 24 0.74 -11.96 15.05
C VAL A 24 1.14 -11.00 13.92
N ASN A 25 1.53 -11.55 12.76
CA ASN A 25 2.01 -10.80 11.61
C ASN A 25 0.89 -10.61 10.57
N SER A 26 1.08 -9.72 9.61
CA SER A 26 0.16 -9.64 8.47
C SER A 26 0.21 -10.92 7.64
N VAL A 27 -0.93 -11.34 7.08
CA VAL A 27 -0.97 -12.47 6.15
C VAL A 27 -0.17 -12.18 4.89
N ILE A 28 0.48 -13.20 4.33
CA ILE A 28 1.19 -13.13 3.06
C ILE A 28 0.22 -13.53 1.94
N GLN A 29 -0.44 -12.54 1.33
CA GLN A 29 -1.37 -12.77 0.24
C GLN A 29 -0.69 -12.51 -1.11
N ARG A 30 -0.26 -13.60 -1.76
CA ARG A 30 0.33 -13.58 -3.11
C ARG A 30 -0.77 -13.78 -4.14
N ALA A 31 -1.09 -12.74 -4.90
CA ALA A 31 -2.10 -12.80 -5.94
C ALA A 31 -1.74 -11.86 -7.10
N SER A 32 -1.90 -12.35 -8.33
CA SER A 32 -1.92 -11.51 -9.54
C SER A 32 -3.35 -11.07 -9.85
N SER A 33 -4.29 -12.01 -9.83
CA SER A 33 -5.73 -11.80 -10.02
C SER A 33 -6.50 -12.09 -8.72
N LEU A 34 -7.57 -11.34 -8.49
CA LEU A 34 -8.48 -11.53 -7.35
C LEU A 34 -9.89 -11.84 -7.88
N VAL A 35 -10.56 -12.79 -7.22
CA VAL A 35 -11.89 -13.26 -7.59
C VAL A 35 -12.95 -12.39 -6.91
N PHE A 36 -14.06 -12.14 -7.61
CA PHE A 36 -15.23 -11.44 -7.09
C PHE A 36 -16.45 -12.32 -7.24
N GLU A 37 -17.24 -12.47 -6.18
CA GLU A 37 -18.46 -13.27 -6.18
C GLU A 37 -19.54 -12.68 -7.09
N THR A 38 -19.60 -11.36 -7.23
CA THR A 38 -20.60 -10.67 -8.05
C THR A 38 -20.01 -9.55 -8.90
N VAL A 39 -20.72 -9.20 -9.98
CA VAL A 39 -20.36 -8.05 -10.82
C VAL A 39 -20.44 -6.74 -10.05
N GLU A 40 -21.35 -6.64 -9.07
CA GLU A 40 -21.47 -5.48 -8.20
C GLU A 40 -20.24 -5.32 -7.30
N ALA A 41 -19.76 -6.41 -6.68
CA ALA A 41 -18.52 -6.40 -5.90
C ALA A 41 -17.32 -5.95 -6.75
N LYS A 42 -17.24 -6.42 -8.00
CA LYS A 42 -16.21 -5.96 -8.94
C LYS A 42 -16.32 -4.45 -9.24
N LYS A 43 -17.53 -3.92 -9.45
CA LYS A 43 -17.76 -2.48 -9.69
C LYS A 43 -17.37 -1.66 -8.46
N HIS A 44 -17.69 -2.14 -7.26
CA HIS A 44 -17.30 -1.50 -6.00
C HIS A 44 -15.77 -1.45 -5.85
N ALA A 45 -15.08 -2.58 -6.00
CA ALA A 45 -13.63 -2.67 -5.97
C ALA A 45 -12.95 -1.81 -7.07
N THR A 46 -13.57 -1.69 -8.24
CA THR A 46 -13.06 -0.83 -9.33
C THR A 46 -13.08 0.66 -8.93
N ARG A 47 -14.12 1.12 -8.23
CA ARG A 47 -14.22 2.51 -7.75
C ARG A 47 -13.21 2.81 -6.64
N ASN A 48 -12.97 1.84 -5.77
CA ASN A 48 -12.10 1.98 -4.60
C ASN A 48 -10.69 1.40 -4.80
N ARG A 49 -10.29 1.11 -6.04
CA ARG A 49 -8.96 0.54 -6.36
C ARG A 49 -7.76 1.35 -5.89
N ALA A 50 -7.96 2.63 -5.58
CA ALA A 50 -6.93 3.54 -5.05
C ALA A 50 -7.05 3.77 -3.53
N LYS A 51 -8.08 3.20 -2.88
CA LYS A 51 -8.41 3.39 -1.46
C LYS A 51 -8.13 2.14 -0.60
N GLY A 52 -7.33 1.20 -1.13
CA GLY A 52 -6.98 -0.03 -0.41
C GLY A 52 -8.00 -1.16 -0.54
N GLU A 53 -8.87 -1.14 -1.55
CA GLU A 53 -9.75 -2.28 -1.84
C GLU A 53 -9.07 -3.30 -2.76
N LEU A 54 -9.27 -4.58 -2.47
CA LEU A 54 -8.75 -5.72 -3.22
C LEU A 54 -9.33 -5.71 -4.63
N PHE A 55 -8.48 -5.41 -5.63
CA PHE A 55 -8.89 -5.38 -7.03
C PHE A 55 -7.99 -6.24 -7.94
N TYR A 56 -6.69 -5.94 -7.94
CA TYR A 56 -5.71 -6.63 -8.78
C TYR A 56 -4.34 -6.57 -8.10
N GLY A 57 -3.51 -7.60 -8.24
CA GLY A 57 -2.23 -7.71 -7.53
C GLY A 57 -1.31 -6.49 -7.71
N ARG A 58 -1.32 -5.88 -8.91
CA ARG A 58 -0.56 -4.64 -9.19
C ARG A 58 -0.98 -3.45 -8.33
N ARG A 59 -2.25 -3.41 -7.88
CA ARG A 59 -2.79 -2.34 -7.03
C ARG A 59 -2.58 -2.60 -5.54
N GLY A 60 -2.08 -3.78 -5.18
CA GLY A 60 -1.83 -4.19 -3.82
C GLY A 60 -2.78 -5.29 -3.34
N THR A 61 -2.28 -6.07 -2.39
CA THR A 61 -3.01 -7.07 -1.61
C THR A 61 -2.99 -6.65 -0.14
N LEU A 62 -3.61 -7.42 0.76
CA LEU A 62 -3.62 -7.10 2.20
C LEU A 62 -2.20 -6.89 2.77
N THR A 63 -1.22 -7.63 2.28
CA THR A 63 0.20 -7.48 2.67
C THR A 63 0.75 -6.10 2.28
N HIS A 64 0.43 -5.63 1.07
CA HIS A 64 0.89 -4.34 0.58
C HIS A 64 0.22 -3.19 1.34
N PHE A 65 -1.09 -3.31 1.61
CA PHE A 65 -1.84 -2.30 2.36
C PHE A 65 -1.38 -2.21 3.82
N SER A 66 -1.05 -3.34 4.45
CA SER A 66 -0.45 -3.38 5.79
C SER A 66 0.87 -2.60 5.86
N LEU A 67 1.77 -2.80 4.88
CA LEU A 67 3.03 -2.07 4.82
C LEU A 67 2.82 -0.57 4.54
N GLN A 68 1.91 -0.22 3.63
CA GLN A 68 1.59 1.18 3.33
C GLN A 68 1.07 1.92 4.56
N GLU A 69 0.17 1.29 5.32
CA GLU A 69 -0.38 1.84 6.57
C GLU A 69 0.72 2.02 7.62
N ALA A 70 1.62 1.03 7.78
CA ALA A 70 2.74 1.13 8.70
C ALA A 70 3.68 2.29 8.36
N MET A 71 4.07 2.42 7.09
CA MET A 71 4.97 3.50 6.66
C MET A 71 4.31 4.87 6.76
N CYS A 72 3.01 4.97 6.44
CA CYS A 72 2.25 6.20 6.62
C CYS A 72 2.18 6.65 8.09
N GLU A 73 1.99 5.71 9.02
CA GLU A 73 1.95 5.98 10.44
C GLU A 73 3.32 6.44 10.98
N LEU A 74 4.41 5.82 10.52
CA LEU A 74 5.77 6.15 10.95
C LEU A 74 6.28 7.48 10.39
N GLU A 75 5.99 7.79 9.13
CA GLU A 75 6.44 9.02 8.46
C GLU A 75 5.43 10.17 8.53
N GLY A 76 4.20 9.92 9.01
CA GLY A 76 3.11 10.91 9.05
C GLY A 76 2.58 11.32 7.68
N GLY A 77 2.77 10.48 6.65
CA GLY A 77 2.39 10.76 5.27
C GLY A 77 0.94 10.40 4.95
N ALA A 78 0.27 11.20 4.10
CA ALA A 78 -1.11 10.97 3.67
C ALA A 78 -1.29 9.70 2.77
N GLY A 79 -0.20 9.14 2.27
CA GLY A 79 -0.20 7.92 1.46
C GLY A 79 1.22 7.42 1.19
N CYS A 80 1.36 6.11 1.02
CA CYS A 80 2.64 5.45 0.74
C CYS A 80 2.57 4.77 -0.63
N ALA A 81 3.54 5.06 -1.50
CA ALA A 81 3.69 4.39 -2.80
C ALA A 81 4.82 3.36 -2.73
N LEU A 82 4.51 2.11 -3.08
CA LEU A 82 5.48 1.02 -3.06
C LEU A 82 6.21 0.89 -4.41
N PHE A 83 7.52 0.69 -4.34
CA PHE A 83 8.38 0.54 -5.50
C PHE A 83 9.31 -0.67 -5.34
N PRO A 84 9.74 -1.29 -6.45
CA PRO A 84 10.65 -2.44 -6.39
C PRO A 84 12.03 -2.08 -5.85
N CYS A 85 12.46 -0.81 -5.99
CA CYS A 85 13.74 -0.34 -5.48
C CYS A 85 13.73 1.16 -5.15
N GLY A 86 14.64 1.57 -4.26
CA GLY A 86 14.79 2.96 -3.81
C GLY A 86 15.13 3.94 -4.95
N ALA A 87 15.97 3.55 -5.91
CA ALA A 87 16.32 4.39 -7.06
C ALA A 87 15.10 4.80 -7.88
N ARG A 88 14.15 3.88 -8.06
CA ARG A 88 12.90 4.15 -8.79
C ARG A 88 11.98 5.08 -8.00
N SER A 89 11.87 4.89 -6.69
CA SER A 89 11.08 5.77 -5.80
C SER A 89 11.59 7.21 -5.78
N ARG A 90 12.91 7.40 -5.72
CA ARG A 90 13.53 8.72 -5.48
C ARG A 90 13.76 9.50 -6.78
N CYS A 91 14.20 8.84 -7.84
CA CYS A 91 14.72 9.54 -9.02
C CYS A 91 13.77 9.51 -10.20
N GLN A 92 12.96 8.44 -10.36
CA GLN A 92 12.26 8.22 -11.63
C GLN A 92 10.78 8.61 -11.58
N ILE A 93 9.99 8.20 -10.58
CA ILE A 93 8.56 8.56 -10.55
C ILE A 93 8.29 10.06 -10.29
N PRO A 94 9.03 10.78 -9.42
CA PRO A 94 8.79 12.21 -9.24
C PRO A 94 9.09 13.03 -10.51
N PHE A 95 10.09 12.59 -11.29
CA PHE A 95 10.66 13.35 -12.40
C PHE A 95 10.13 12.94 -13.78
N TRP A 96 9.73 11.67 -13.95
CA TRP A 96 9.28 11.16 -15.24
C TRP A 96 7.97 11.77 -15.74
N PRO A 97 6.91 11.94 -14.93
CA PRO A 97 5.67 12.59 -15.38
C PRO A 97 5.86 14.07 -15.72
N SER A 98 6.82 14.77 -15.10
CA SER A 98 7.12 16.17 -15.43
C SER A 98 7.93 16.29 -16.71
N LEU A 99 8.95 15.42 -16.91
CA LEU A 99 9.73 15.37 -18.15
C LEU A 99 8.88 14.99 -19.36
N ASN A 100 8.04 13.96 -19.24
CA ASN A 100 7.25 13.45 -20.36
C ASN A 100 6.09 14.39 -20.76
N ARG A 101 5.76 15.36 -19.89
CA ARG A 101 4.84 16.45 -20.21
C ARG A 101 5.55 17.60 -20.92
N ALA A 102 6.85 17.78 -20.69
CA ALA A 102 7.67 18.78 -21.37
C ALA A 102 8.10 18.36 -22.79
N THR A 103 8.08 17.07 -23.13
CA THR A 103 8.40 16.55 -24.48
C THR A 103 7.19 16.39 -25.40
N MET A 104 5.97 16.61 -24.91
CA MET A 104 4.73 16.58 -25.71
C MET A 104 4.12 17.97 -25.96
N SER A 105 4.91 19.04 -25.82
CA SER A 105 4.57 20.40 -26.22
C SER A 105 5.55 20.92 -27.25
#